data_AF-A0A2N4XAG9-F1
#
_entry.id   AF-A0A2N4XAG9-F1
#
_cell.length_a   1.000
_cell.length_b   1.000
_cell.length_c   1.000
_cell.angle_alpha   90.00
_cell.angle_beta   90.00
_cell.angle_gamma   90.00
#
_symmetry.space_group_name_H-M   'P 1'
#
loop_
_entity.id
_entity.type
_entity.pdbx_description
1 polymer ?
#
loop_
_entity_poly.entity_id
_entity_poly.type
_entity_poly.pdbx_seq_one_letter_code
_entity_poly.pdbx_strand_id
1 'polypeptide(L)'
;MKKLIHIALVLSFCLLLINVAVAQRITLENVLDETVKLLDSGKTAELAESLKTSSIAVQSEANTRGNEMKEKLLEQSKTLKSYIPMATSGTLKKDVVEHTIATIRLTVAANNINNLLSEGKEGLLGNAKILTRSLGMLKAGMYTLDTKQQSKLNNLISSAAENVTRLDEKNGVAQNAASSAKKTLSKIVDLVKEAI
;
A
#
# COMPACT_ATOMS: atom_id res chain seq x y z
N MET A 1 23.88 11.14 -48.28
CA MET A 1 22.78 10.21 -47.92
C MET A 1 23.07 9.38 -46.66
N LYS A 2 24.20 8.66 -46.55
CA LYS A 2 24.50 7.80 -45.36
C LYS A 2 24.53 8.51 -43.99
N LYS A 3 24.97 9.78 -43.92
CA LYS A 3 25.02 10.57 -42.67
C LYS A 3 23.64 10.96 -42.12
N LEU A 4 22.66 11.20 -43.00
CA LEU A 4 21.29 11.56 -42.59
C LEU A 4 20.54 10.35 -41.98
N ILE A 5 20.84 9.15 -42.47
CA ILE A 5 20.28 7.90 -41.94
C ILE A 5 20.80 7.62 -40.52
N HIS A 6 22.08 7.89 -40.24
CA HIS A 6 22.64 7.71 -38.90
C HIS A 6 22.07 8.70 -37.88
N ILE A 7 21.85 9.96 -38.28
CA ILE A 7 21.24 10.97 -37.41
C ILE A 7 19.77 10.60 -37.12
N ALA A 8 19.03 10.14 -38.12
CA ALA A 8 17.65 9.68 -37.93
C ALA A 8 17.56 8.45 -37.02
N LEU A 9 18.53 7.53 -37.11
CA LEU A 9 18.57 6.31 -36.28
C LEU A 9 18.92 6.63 -34.82
N VAL A 10 19.85 7.58 -34.58
CA VAL A 10 20.20 8.05 -33.24
C VAL A 10 19.06 8.85 -32.61
N LEU A 11 18.36 9.69 -33.38
CA LEU A 11 17.19 10.42 -32.88
C LEU A 11 16.03 9.46 -32.52
N SER A 12 15.79 8.44 -33.34
CA SER A 12 14.76 7.42 -33.10
C SER A 12 15.10 6.56 -31.86
N PHE A 13 16.39 6.24 -31.67
CA PHE A 13 16.85 5.54 -30.47
C PHE A 13 16.73 6.41 -29.20
N CYS A 14 17.00 7.71 -29.27
CA CYS A 14 16.75 8.65 -28.17
C CYS A 14 15.25 8.77 -27.84
N LEU A 15 14.36 8.79 -28.84
CA LEU A 15 12.91 8.81 -28.63
C LEU A 15 12.36 7.53 -27.99
N LEU A 16 12.99 6.37 -28.25
CA LEU A 16 12.67 5.11 -27.56
C LEU A 16 13.14 5.10 -26.09
N LEU A 17 14.25 5.75 -25.77
CA LEU A 17 14.76 5.84 -24.40
C LEU A 17 13.94 6.78 -23.49
N ILE A 18 13.30 7.81 -24.05
CA ILE A 18 12.47 8.75 -23.27
C ILE A 18 11.16 8.10 -22.81
N ASN A 19 10.61 7.14 -23.57
CA ASN A 19 9.40 6.39 -23.15
C ASN A 19 9.63 5.43 -21.97
N VAL A 20 10.89 5.15 -21.61
CA VAL A 20 11.22 4.33 -20.43
C VAL A 20 11.24 5.18 -19.14
N ALA A 21 11.25 6.51 -19.28
CA ALA A 21 11.15 7.44 -18.16
C ALA A 21 9.70 7.93 -18.02
N VAL A 22 9.08 7.60 -16.87
CA VAL A 22 7.72 7.99 -16.45
C VAL A 22 6.58 7.08 -16.96
N ALA A 23 6.73 5.76 -16.84
CA ALA A 23 5.62 4.99 -16.31
C ALA A 23 5.56 5.27 -14.80
N GLN A 24 4.83 6.31 -14.37
CA GLN A 24 4.44 6.40 -12.97
C GLN A 24 3.70 5.10 -12.65
N ARG A 25 4.34 4.19 -11.91
CA ARG A 25 3.66 3.01 -11.39
C ARG A 25 2.58 3.56 -10.47
N ILE A 26 1.34 3.57 -10.96
CA ILE A 26 0.16 3.83 -10.14
C ILE A 26 0.18 2.75 -9.05
N THR A 27 0.56 3.14 -7.84
CA THR A 27 0.54 2.26 -6.68
C THR A 27 -0.89 2.20 -6.14
N LEU A 28 -1.25 1.10 -5.48
CA LEU A 28 -2.55 0.99 -4.81
C LEU A 28 -2.79 2.19 -3.87
N GLU A 29 -1.76 2.59 -3.10
CA GLU A 29 -1.80 3.77 -2.22
C GLU A 29 -2.22 5.05 -2.97
N ASN A 30 -1.61 5.34 -4.13
CA ASN A 30 -1.93 6.53 -4.89
C ASN A 30 -3.38 6.54 -5.38
N VAL A 31 -3.92 5.37 -5.78
CA VAL A 31 -5.32 5.27 -6.21
C VAL A 31 -6.26 5.48 -5.03
N LEU A 32 -5.97 4.89 -3.88
CA LEU A 32 -6.77 5.05 -2.67
C LEU A 32 -6.76 6.50 -2.17
N ASP A 33 -5.60 7.17 -2.20
CA ASP A 33 -5.47 8.58 -1.83
C ASP A 33 -6.27 9.48 -2.78
N GLU A 34 -6.25 9.18 -4.08
CA GLU A 34 -7.06 9.91 -5.06
C GLU A 34 -8.56 9.68 -4.83
N THR A 35 -8.98 8.46 -4.51
CA THR A 35 -10.37 8.18 -4.13
C THR A 35 -10.78 9.03 -2.93
N VAL A 36 -9.95 9.13 -1.88
CA VAL A 36 -10.24 9.97 -0.71
C VAL A 36 -10.38 11.43 -1.08
N LYS A 37 -9.50 11.98 -1.92
CA LYS A 37 -9.61 13.38 -2.39
C LYS A 37 -10.90 13.64 -3.15
N LEU A 38 -11.35 12.69 -3.96
CA LEU A 38 -12.56 12.83 -4.76
C LEU A 38 -13.84 12.80 -3.92
N LEU A 39 -13.82 12.22 -2.71
CA LEU A 39 -14.97 12.21 -1.79
C LEU A 39 -15.43 13.63 -1.43
N ASP A 40 -14.52 14.59 -1.34
CA ASP A 40 -14.82 15.98 -0.98
C ASP A 40 -15.10 16.88 -2.19
N SER A 41 -14.90 16.36 -3.41
CA SER A 41 -14.92 17.17 -4.63
C SER A 41 -16.33 17.39 -5.22
N GLY A 42 -17.32 16.60 -4.80
CA GLY A 42 -18.65 16.56 -5.40
C GLY A 42 -18.71 15.96 -6.82
N LYS A 43 -17.58 15.48 -7.35
CA LYS A 43 -17.45 14.96 -8.71
C LYS A 43 -17.79 13.47 -8.77
N THR A 44 -19.08 13.18 -8.79
CA THR A 44 -19.63 11.81 -8.71
C THR A 44 -19.11 10.84 -9.77
N ALA A 45 -18.94 11.29 -11.02
CA ALA A 45 -18.41 10.45 -12.10
C ALA A 45 -16.92 10.09 -11.90
N GLU A 46 -16.10 11.07 -11.51
CA GLU A 46 -14.68 10.85 -11.22
C GLU A 46 -14.50 9.95 -9.99
N LEU A 47 -15.32 10.15 -8.95
CA LEU A 47 -15.35 9.28 -7.78
C LEU A 47 -15.74 7.84 -8.15
N ALA A 48 -16.76 7.64 -8.98
CA ALA A 48 -17.18 6.31 -9.43
C ALA A 48 -16.07 5.57 -10.21
N GLU A 49 -15.35 6.26 -11.09
CA GLU A 49 -14.23 5.65 -11.82
C GLU A 49 -13.02 5.39 -10.90
N SER A 50 -12.78 6.27 -9.92
CA SER A 50 -11.74 6.07 -8.91
C SER A 50 -12.04 4.86 -8.02
N LEU A 51 -13.29 4.67 -7.59
CA LEU A 51 -13.73 3.49 -6.84
C LEU A 51 -13.57 2.20 -7.65
N LYS A 52 -13.92 2.22 -8.94
CA LYS A 52 -13.71 1.09 -9.85
C LYS A 52 -12.23 0.75 -9.97
N THR A 53 -11.38 1.75 -10.21
CA THR A 53 -9.92 1.57 -10.29
C THR A 53 -9.35 1.02 -8.99
N SER A 54 -9.75 1.59 -7.84
CA SER A 54 -9.39 1.11 -6.51
C SER A 54 -9.80 -0.34 -6.31
N SER A 55 -11.02 -0.72 -6.70
CA SER A 55 -11.48 -2.10 -6.56
C SER A 55 -10.64 -3.11 -7.36
N ILE A 56 -10.21 -2.73 -8.57
CA ILE A 56 -9.36 -3.56 -9.43
C ILE A 56 -7.95 -3.65 -8.85
N ALA A 57 -7.40 -2.54 -8.37
CA ALA A 57 -6.08 -2.50 -7.75
C ALA A 57 -6.03 -3.37 -6.48
N VAL A 58 -7.06 -3.30 -5.62
CA VAL A 58 -7.19 -4.16 -4.44
C VAL A 58 -7.34 -5.62 -4.84
N GLN A 59 -8.12 -5.93 -5.88
CA GLN A 59 -8.24 -7.29 -6.41
C GLN A 59 -6.91 -7.82 -6.93
N SER A 60 -6.10 -6.97 -7.58
CA SER A 60 -4.76 -7.34 -8.06
C SER A 60 -3.83 -7.67 -6.89
N GLU A 61 -3.79 -6.81 -5.87
CA GLU A 61 -3.01 -7.02 -4.64
C GLU A 61 -3.41 -8.31 -3.91
N ALA A 62 -4.72 -8.58 -3.82
CA ALA A 62 -5.25 -9.81 -3.21
C ALA A 62 -4.77 -11.08 -3.93
N ASN A 63 -4.52 -11.00 -5.24
CA ASN A 63 -4.10 -12.13 -6.05
C ASN A 63 -2.58 -12.28 -6.17
N THR A 64 -1.80 -11.44 -5.48
CA THR A 64 -0.36 -11.66 -5.32
C THR A 64 -0.11 -12.99 -4.59
N ARG A 65 0.86 -13.78 -5.09
CA ARG A 65 1.17 -15.10 -4.53
C ARG A 65 1.62 -14.99 -3.07
N GLY A 66 1.12 -15.87 -2.21
CA GLY A 66 1.48 -15.91 -0.79
C GLY A 66 0.71 -14.90 0.08
N ASN A 67 -0.30 -14.23 -0.48
CA ASN A 67 -1.10 -13.26 0.27
C ASN A 67 -2.07 -13.95 1.24
N GLU A 68 -1.70 -14.01 2.52
CA GLU A 68 -2.54 -14.56 3.60
C GLU A 68 -3.80 -13.72 3.86
N MET A 69 -3.82 -12.46 3.41
CA MET A 69 -4.95 -11.55 3.55
C MET A 69 -5.86 -11.50 2.32
N LYS A 70 -5.67 -12.44 1.38
CA LYS A 70 -6.39 -12.47 0.10
C LYS A 70 -7.89 -12.32 0.25
N GLU A 71 -8.52 -13.13 1.10
CA GLU A 71 -9.98 -13.14 1.23
C GLU A 71 -10.51 -11.79 1.73
N LYS A 72 -9.87 -11.21 2.75
CA LYS A 72 -10.21 -9.88 3.27
C LYS A 72 -10.05 -8.79 2.22
N LEU A 73 -8.97 -8.81 1.44
CA LEU A 73 -8.79 -7.85 0.34
C LEU A 73 -9.84 -8.03 -0.77
N LEU A 74 -10.19 -9.27 -1.12
CA LEU A 74 -11.25 -9.53 -2.11
C LEU A 74 -12.62 -9.05 -1.62
N GLU A 75 -12.91 -9.17 -0.32
CA GLU A 75 -14.11 -8.60 0.29
C GLU A 75 -14.12 -7.07 0.15
N GLN A 76 -13.03 -6.39 0.53
CA GLN A 76 -12.96 -4.93 0.39
C GLN A 76 -13.04 -4.48 -1.08
N SER A 77 -12.47 -5.24 -2.02
CA SER A 77 -12.64 -4.98 -3.45
C SER A 77 -14.12 -5.05 -3.88
N LYS A 78 -14.88 -6.04 -3.41
CA LYS A 78 -16.33 -6.14 -3.68
C LYS A 78 -17.09 -4.97 -3.05
N THR A 79 -16.73 -4.60 -1.83
CA THR A 79 -17.31 -3.44 -1.13
C THR A 79 -17.08 -2.14 -1.88
N LEU A 80 -15.86 -1.89 -2.39
CA LEU A 80 -15.59 -0.73 -3.24
C LEU A 80 -16.43 -0.74 -4.53
N LYS A 81 -16.64 -1.92 -5.15
CA LYS A 81 -17.51 -2.05 -6.33
C LYS A 81 -18.96 -1.73 -6.01
N SER A 82 -19.46 -2.09 -4.83
CA SER A 82 -20.85 -1.80 -4.46
C SER A 82 -21.11 -0.31 -4.22
N TYR A 83 -20.05 0.47 -3.95
CA TYR A 83 -20.14 1.93 -3.81
C TYR A 83 -20.28 2.67 -5.14
N ILE A 84 -19.91 2.08 -6.27
CA ILE A 84 -19.99 2.71 -7.60
C ILE A 84 -21.39 3.27 -7.91
N PRO A 85 -22.50 2.50 -7.83
CA PRO A 85 -23.84 3.06 -8.08
C PRO A 85 -24.23 4.16 -7.09
N MET A 86 -23.76 4.09 -5.85
CA MET A 86 -24.00 5.13 -4.83
C MET A 86 -23.22 6.41 -5.13
N ALA A 87 -21.98 6.28 -5.61
CA ALA A 87 -21.18 7.41 -6.06
C ALA A 87 -21.85 8.10 -7.25
N THR A 88 -22.27 7.33 -8.27
CA THR A 88 -22.97 7.85 -9.45
C THR A 88 -24.25 8.60 -9.10
N SER A 89 -25.01 8.10 -8.12
CA SER A 89 -26.25 8.75 -7.64
C SER A 89 -26.01 9.88 -6.63
N GLY A 90 -24.76 10.13 -6.22
CA GLY A 90 -24.42 11.14 -5.21
C GLY A 90 -24.89 10.81 -3.79
N THR A 91 -25.26 9.55 -3.53
CA THR A 91 -25.78 9.09 -2.22
C THR A 91 -24.71 8.43 -1.35
N LEU A 92 -23.51 8.24 -1.89
CA LEU A 92 -22.41 7.61 -1.18
C LEU A 92 -21.91 8.49 -0.03
N LYS A 93 -21.90 7.92 1.17
CA LYS A 93 -21.39 8.61 2.36
C LYS A 93 -19.87 8.47 2.45
N LYS A 94 -19.21 9.59 2.74
CA LYS A 94 -17.75 9.68 2.83
C LYS A 94 -17.16 8.76 3.90
N ASP A 95 -17.73 8.77 5.10
CA ASP A 95 -17.30 7.98 6.25
C ASP A 95 -17.21 6.48 5.95
N VAL A 96 -18.18 5.95 5.23
CA VAL A 96 -18.23 4.54 4.83
C VAL A 96 -17.09 4.20 3.87
N VAL A 97 -16.79 5.05 2.89
CA VAL A 97 -15.69 4.82 1.94
C VAL A 97 -14.33 4.96 2.64
N GLU A 98 -14.17 5.99 3.47
CA GLU A 98 -12.93 6.20 4.23
C GLU A 98 -12.63 5.01 5.13
N HIS A 99 -13.64 4.45 5.79
CA HIS A 99 -13.50 3.27 6.63
C HIS A 99 -13.02 2.06 5.82
N THR A 100 -13.64 1.78 4.67
CA THR A 100 -13.18 0.70 3.77
C THR A 100 -11.74 0.91 3.29
N ILE A 101 -11.38 2.14 2.89
CA ILE A 101 -10.02 2.47 2.46
C ILE A 101 -9.01 2.27 3.60
N ALA A 102 -9.37 2.66 4.81
CA ALA A 102 -8.54 2.46 6.00
C ALA A 102 -8.34 0.98 6.32
N THR A 103 -9.39 0.16 6.23
CA THR A 103 -9.30 -1.30 6.36
C THR A 103 -8.41 -1.90 5.28
N ILE A 104 -8.50 -1.45 4.03
CA ILE A 104 -7.59 -1.87 2.95
C ILE A 104 -6.13 -1.53 3.30
N ARG A 105 -5.85 -0.30 3.75
CA ARG A 105 -4.49 0.11 4.16
C ARG A 105 -3.94 -0.77 5.27
N LEU A 106 -4.73 -1.07 6.31
CA LEU A 106 -4.35 -1.99 7.37
C LEU A 106 -4.01 -3.39 6.81
N THR A 107 -4.89 -3.92 5.98
CA THR A 107 -4.78 -5.26 5.40
C THR A 107 -3.53 -5.40 4.51
N VAL A 108 -3.32 -4.46 3.60
CA VAL A 108 -2.17 -4.45 2.67
C VAL A 108 -0.87 -4.28 3.44
N ALA A 109 -0.83 -3.37 4.41
CA ALA A 109 0.37 -3.15 5.20
C ALA A 109 0.75 -4.39 6.04
N ALA A 110 -0.23 -5.02 6.69
CA ALA A 110 0.00 -6.25 7.42
C ALA A 110 0.46 -7.39 6.50
N ASN A 111 -0.10 -7.51 5.29
CA ASN A 111 0.35 -8.48 4.29
C ASN A 111 1.81 -8.24 3.86
N ASN A 112 2.17 -6.99 3.55
CA ASN A 112 3.55 -6.63 3.18
C ASN A 112 4.54 -7.00 4.29
N ILE A 113 4.20 -6.68 5.54
CA ILE A 113 5.03 -7.02 6.70
C ILE A 113 5.11 -8.55 6.85
N ASN A 114 3.99 -9.27 6.76
CA ASN A 114 3.94 -10.72 6.88
C ASN A 114 4.83 -11.41 5.84
N ASN A 115 4.78 -10.98 4.58
CA ASN A 115 5.60 -11.54 3.51
C ASN A 115 7.11 -11.41 3.79
N LEU A 116 7.55 -10.23 4.25
CA LEU A 116 8.95 -10.02 4.61
C LEU A 116 9.35 -10.85 5.86
N LEU A 117 8.44 -11.03 6.82
CA LEU A 117 8.69 -11.86 8.00
C LEU A 117 8.79 -13.36 7.68
N SER A 118 8.04 -13.84 6.68
CA SER A 118 8.08 -15.22 6.19
C SER A 118 9.44 -15.59 5.59
N GLU A 119 10.17 -14.61 5.07
CA GLU A 119 11.56 -14.76 4.61
C GLU A 119 12.59 -14.65 5.77
N GLY A 120 12.14 -14.53 7.02
CA GLY A 120 12.98 -14.47 8.20
C GLY A 120 13.65 -13.10 8.40
N LYS A 121 14.91 -13.10 8.87
CA LYS A 121 15.65 -11.83 9.08
C LYS A 121 16.08 -11.23 7.75
N GLU A 122 16.46 -12.08 6.79
CA GLU A 122 16.96 -11.66 5.49
C GLU A 122 15.89 -10.90 4.69
N GLY A 123 14.61 -11.27 4.81
CA GLY A 123 13.51 -10.52 4.21
C GLY A 123 13.35 -9.10 4.77
N LEU A 124 13.79 -8.83 6.00
CA LEU A 124 13.71 -7.49 6.59
C LEU A 124 14.87 -6.59 6.15
N LEU A 125 16.06 -7.16 5.90
CA LEU A 125 17.27 -6.43 5.55
C LEU A 125 17.12 -5.81 4.15
N GLY A 126 17.54 -4.55 4.00
CA GLY A 126 17.42 -3.83 2.73
C GLY A 126 15.99 -3.42 2.35
N ASN A 127 14.99 -3.70 3.21
CA ASN A 127 13.58 -3.45 2.96
C ASN A 127 13.00 -2.34 3.86
N ALA A 128 13.85 -1.47 4.44
CA ALA A 128 13.40 -0.40 5.32
C ALA A 128 12.35 0.52 4.67
N LYS A 129 12.48 0.79 3.36
CA LYS A 129 11.52 1.61 2.60
C LYS A 129 10.13 0.97 2.55
N ILE A 130 10.04 -0.33 2.26
CA ILE A 130 8.76 -1.05 2.19
C ILE A 130 8.10 -1.11 3.57
N LEU A 131 8.89 -1.36 4.61
CA LEU A 131 8.43 -1.40 5.99
C LEU A 131 7.98 -0.03 6.48
N THR A 132 8.72 1.03 6.21
CA THR A 132 8.34 2.41 6.56
C THR A 132 7.00 2.80 5.94
N ARG A 133 6.83 2.49 4.65
CA ARG A 133 5.56 2.71 3.94
C ARG A 133 4.42 1.91 4.55
N SER A 134 4.66 0.63 4.89
CA SER A 134 3.66 -0.22 5.53
C SER A 134 3.27 0.30 6.91
N LEU A 135 4.23 0.75 7.72
CA LEU A 135 3.96 1.40 9.01
C LEU A 135 3.14 2.70 8.83
N GLY A 136 3.42 3.48 7.79
CA GLY A 136 2.63 4.66 7.41
C GLY A 136 1.18 4.31 7.06
N MET A 137 0.97 3.28 6.25
CA MET A 137 -0.37 2.77 5.92
C MET A 137 -1.12 2.27 7.15
N LEU A 138 -0.46 1.55 8.06
CA LEU A 138 -1.07 1.13 9.33
C LEU A 138 -1.52 2.34 10.15
N LYS A 139 -0.66 3.36 10.26
CA LYS A 139 -0.97 4.59 10.99
C LYS A 139 -2.13 5.37 10.38
N ALA A 140 -2.21 5.40 9.05
CA ALA A 140 -3.31 6.04 8.34
C ALA A 140 -4.63 5.26 8.42
N GLY A 141 -4.57 3.94 8.63
CA GLY A 141 -5.75 3.07 8.72
C GLY A 141 -6.25 2.81 10.14
N MET A 142 -5.41 2.96 11.17
CA MET A 142 -5.73 2.49 12.52
C MET A 142 -6.98 3.11 13.16
N TYR A 143 -7.42 4.28 12.72
CA TYR A 143 -8.58 4.96 13.31
C TYR A 143 -9.89 4.15 13.23
N THR A 144 -9.95 3.14 12.36
CA THR A 144 -11.09 2.22 12.25
C THR A 144 -11.13 1.15 13.33
N LEU A 145 -10.02 0.95 14.05
CA LEU A 145 -9.92 0.00 15.15
C LEU A 145 -10.54 0.59 16.42
N ASP A 146 -10.79 -0.25 17.44
CA ASP A 146 -11.20 0.28 18.73
C ASP A 146 -10.07 1.10 19.42
N THR A 147 -10.42 1.96 20.37
CA THR A 147 -9.45 2.86 21.03
C THR A 147 -8.27 2.13 21.70
N LYS A 148 -8.51 0.93 22.23
CA LYS A 148 -7.48 0.12 22.89
C LYS A 148 -6.51 -0.48 21.86
N GLN A 149 -7.05 -1.01 20.76
CA GLN A 149 -6.29 -1.53 19.63
C GLN A 149 -5.50 -0.41 18.94
N GLN A 150 -6.08 0.77 18.75
CA GLN A 150 -5.40 1.96 18.23
C GLN A 150 -4.17 2.32 19.05
N SER A 151 -4.32 2.44 20.37
CA SER A 151 -3.21 2.76 21.27
C SER A 151 -2.11 1.69 21.22
N LYS A 152 -2.50 0.40 21.27
CA LYS A 152 -1.56 -0.72 21.17
C LYS A 152 -0.81 -0.73 19.84
N LEU A 153 -1.52 -0.55 18.72
CA LEU A 153 -0.94 -0.52 17.39
C LEU A 153 0.00 0.67 17.22
N ASN A 154 -0.39 1.87 17.67
CA ASN A 154 0.45 3.06 17.60
C ASN A 154 1.78 2.90 18.38
N ASN A 155 1.73 2.28 19.56
CA ASN A 155 2.95 1.98 20.34
C ASN A 155 3.86 0.98 19.62
N LEU A 156 3.28 -0.07 19.03
CA LEU A 156 4.04 -1.04 18.24
C LEU A 156 4.64 -0.40 16.98
N ILE A 157 3.88 0.43 16.26
CA ILE A 157 4.37 1.16 15.09
C ILE A 157 5.57 2.03 15.46
N SER A 158 5.48 2.78 16.56
CA SER A 158 6.57 3.65 17.01
C SER A 158 7.82 2.85 17.35
N SER A 159 7.66 1.74 18.08
CA SER A 159 8.76 0.83 18.43
C SER A 159 9.38 0.14 17.20
N ALA A 160 8.56 -0.21 16.20
CA ALA A 160 9.02 -0.81 14.95
C ALA A 160 9.80 0.22 14.12
N ALA A 161 9.30 1.46 14.00
CA ALA A 161 9.90 2.50 13.19
C ALA A 161 11.37 2.76 13.55
N GLU A 162 11.71 2.82 14.84
CA GLU A 162 13.09 2.99 15.33
C GLU A 162 14.05 1.90 14.84
N ASN A 163 13.57 0.67 14.71
CA ASN A 163 14.37 -0.44 14.22
C ASN A 163 14.37 -0.50 12.70
N VAL A 164 13.25 -0.18 12.06
CA VAL A 164 13.09 -0.20 10.60
C VAL A 164 14.06 0.76 9.93
N THR A 165 14.28 1.96 10.48
CA THR A 165 15.24 2.93 9.91
C THR A 165 16.68 2.43 9.91
N ARG A 166 16.99 1.41 10.71
CA ARG A 166 18.32 0.85 10.89
C ARG A 166 18.55 -0.42 10.08
N LEU A 167 17.55 -0.90 9.33
CA LEU A 167 17.64 -2.16 8.55
C LEU A 167 18.53 -2.05 7.31
N ASP A 168 18.79 -0.81 6.86
CA ASP A 168 19.67 -0.53 5.72
C ASP A 168 21.06 -0.07 6.18
N GLU A 169 21.32 -0.03 7.49
CA GLU A 169 22.62 0.33 8.04
C GLU A 169 23.67 -0.75 7.74
N LYS A 170 24.93 -0.33 7.63
CA LYS A 170 26.05 -1.24 7.44
C LYS A 170 26.49 -1.86 8.77
N ASN A 171 27.27 -2.94 8.68
CA ASN A 171 27.81 -3.69 9.82
C ASN A 171 26.71 -4.41 10.63
N GLY A 172 27.07 -5.12 11.72
CA GLY A 172 26.14 -5.95 12.52
C GLY A 172 24.94 -5.22 13.15
N VAL A 173 24.80 -3.92 12.94
CA VAL A 173 23.68 -3.11 13.42
C VAL A 173 22.36 -3.51 12.74
N ALA A 174 22.35 -3.69 11.42
CA ALA A 174 21.14 -4.09 10.69
C ALA A 174 20.63 -5.46 11.14
N GLN A 175 21.52 -6.39 11.48
CA GLN A 175 21.15 -7.73 12.00
C GLN A 175 20.47 -7.67 13.37
N ASN A 176 20.95 -6.78 14.26
CA ASN A 176 20.33 -6.53 15.56
C ASN A 176 18.98 -5.82 15.41
N ALA A 177 18.91 -4.84 14.51
CA ALA A 177 17.67 -4.15 14.16
C ALA A 177 16.64 -5.12 13.58
N ALA A 178 17.03 -6.01 12.64
CA ALA A 178 16.15 -7.03 12.06
C ALA A 178 15.61 -7.99 13.13
N SER A 179 16.45 -8.40 14.08
CA SER A 179 16.04 -9.28 15.18
C SER A 179 14.99 -8.63 16.09
N SER A 180 15.14 -7.33 16.36
CA SER A 180 14.22 -6.55 17.19
C SER A 180 12.93 -6.21 16.44
N ALA A 181 13.07 -5.72 15.21
CA ALA A 181 11.97 -5.42 14.30
C ALA A 181 11.09 -6.64 14.08
N LYS A 182 11.67 -7.84 13.84
CA LYS A 182 10.91 -9.08 13.64
C LYS A 182 9.87 -9.30 14.73
N LYS A 183 10.26 -9.18 16.01
CA LYS A 183 9.34 -9.40 17.14
C LYS A 183 8.18 -8.40 17.16
N THR A 184 8.47 -7.11 16.93
CA THR A 184 7.46 -6.05 16.96
C THR A 184 6.55 -6.12 15.74
N LEU A 185 7.12 -6.36 14.57
CA LEU A 185 6.40 -6.51 13.30
C LEU A 185 5.47 -7.72 13.32
N SER A 186 5.88 -8.86 13.90
CA SER A 186 4.97 -10.01 14.10
C SER A 186 3.76 -9.62 14.94
N LYS A 187 3.98 -8.94 16.09
CA LYS A 187 2.89 -8.46 16.95
C LYS A 187 1.94 -7.48 16.25
N ILE A 188 2.47 -6.66 15.34
CA ILE A 188 1.67 -5.75 14.50
C ILE A 188 0.76 -6.57 13.58
N VAL A 189 1.33 -7.54 12.86
CA VAL A 189 0.57 -8.40 11.94
C VAL A 189 -0.53 -9.15 12.69
N ASP A 190 -0.22 -9.77 13.83
CA ASP A 190 -1.19 -10.50 14.64
C ASP A 190 -2.31 -9.60 15.12
N LEU A 191 -1.97 -8.42 15.67
CA LEU A 191 -2.96 -7.45 16.13
C LEU A 191 -3.89 -6.99 15.01
N VAL A 192 -3.35 -6.75 13.81
CA VAL A 192 -4.19 -6.38 12.66
C VAL A 192 -5.08 -7.56 12.27
N LYS A 193 -4.53 -8.78 12.12
CA LYS A 193 -5.31 -9.99 11.79
C LYS A 193 -6.48 -10.22 12.74
N GLU A 194 -6.31 -9.94 14.03
CA GLU A 194 -7.36 -10.06 15.04
C GLU A 194 -8.42 -8.95 14.96
N ALA A 195 -8.05 -7.76 14.47
CA ALA A 195 -8.89 -6.58 14.54
C ALA A 195 -9.74 -6.32 13.28
N ILE A 196 -9.31 -6.85 12.12
CA ILE A 196 -10.00 -6.71 10.83
C ILE A 196 -10.66 -8.01 10.38
#